data_AF-A0A3E4N2X3-F1
#
_entry.id   AF-A0A3E4N2X3-F1
#
_cell.length_a   1.000
_cell.length_b   1.000
_cell.length_c   1.000
_cell.angle_alpha   90.00
_cell.angle_beta   90.00
_cell.angle_gamma   90.00
#
_symmetry.space_group_name_H-M   'P 1'
#
loop_
_entity.id
_entity.type
_entity.pdbx_description
1 polymer ?
#
loop_
_entity_poly.entity_id
_entity_poly.type
_entity_poly.pdbx_seq_one_letter_code
_entity_poly.pdbx_strand_id
1 'polypeptide(L)'
;MKLKNILLYLLPIAGLCSSCNDEWENEQFTHYISFKAPINSDGVSRINVRYRSSNEKTTFQLPIIVSGSTTNERNITVHVGLDTDTLKVLNQERFNNRTDLYYQVLPKKFYSHSETVQINAGQDVALMPIDFSMEGIDLSDKWVLPLTIEESPDGNYTPNYRKHYRKALLRVMPFNDYSGNYSAVNYKTYLNGSETDAPYVKNYVMMYVVDDETLFFYAGLFDETRQDRKGYRIKAKFNNNGTVTLSPADPNNKMQFALGKDDFNNEITASYSITESMDAIRPYLMHRTIIINNINYTFKDYTTIPGVETEFHVMGSLTLERQINTQIPDEDQAIEWEEGN
;
A
#
# COMPACT_ATOMS: atom_id res chain seq x y z
N MET A 1 87.76 -14.00 -2.92
CA MET A 1 86.37 -13.50 -3.00
C MET A 1 85.68 -13.80 -1.67
N LYS A 2 85.66 -12.77 -0.80
CA LYS A 2 84.80 -12.43 0.36
C LYS A 2 83.95 -13.57 1.01
N LEU A 3 84.26 -14.02 2.25
CA LEU A 3 83.75 -13.59 3.58
C LEU A 3 82.23 -13.83 3.77
N LYS A 4 81.66 -14.32 4.87
CA LYS A 4 82.13 -14.82 6.19
C LYS A 4 80.88 -15.38 6.92
N ASN A 5 81.08 -16.48 7.66
CA ASN A 5 80.51 -16.87 8.95
C ASN A 5 79.00 -16.85 9.25
N ILE A 6 78.55 -18.08 9.58
CA ILE A 6 77.52 -18.48 10.54
C ILE A 6 77.61 -17.70 11.87
N LEU A 7 76.47 -17.25 12.42
CA LEU A 7 76.09 -17.49 13.83
C LEU A 7 74.58 -17.27 14.07
N LEU A 8 73.98 -18.23 14.76
CA LEU A 8 72.62 -18.30 15.30
C LEU A 8 72.49 -17.37 16.54
N TYR A 9 71.37 -16.64 16.72
CA TYR A 9 70.78 -16.36 18.05
C TYR A 9 69.33 -15.80 17.94
N LEU A 10 68.58 -16.11 19.01
CA LEU A 10 67.18 -15.91 19.38
C LEU A 10 66.45 -14.58 19.04
N LEU A 11 65.11 -14.71 18.94
CA LEU A 11 64.03 -13.70 18.90
C LEU A 11 64.13 -12.57 19.97
N PRO A 12 63.49 -11.41 19.72
CA PRO A 12 62.21 -11.17 20.42
C PRO A 12 61.08 -10.53 19.58
N ILE A 13 59.87 -10.84 20.04
CA ILE A 13 58.55 -10.30 19.73
C ILE A 13 58.52 -8.77 19.88
N ALA A 14 58.04 -8.03 18.87
CA ALA A 14 57.36 -6.74 19.03
C ALA A 14 56.79 -6.27 17.67
N GLY A 15 55.48 -6.03 17.61
CA GLY A 15 54.83 -5.47 16.42
C GLY A 15 53.42 -5.97 16.14
N LEU A 16 52.64 -6.33 17.17
CA LEU A 16 51.18 -6.29 17.08
C LEU A 16 50.78 -4.82 16.95
N CYS A 17 50.73 -4.32 15.72
CA CYS A 17 49.92 -3.14 15.43
C CYS A 17 48.48 -3.63 15.30
N SER A 18 47.80 -3.60 16.44
CA SER A 18 46.36 -3.62 16.56
C SER A 18 45.77 -2.54 15.66
N SER A 19 45.30 -2.92 14.48
CA SER A 19 44.22 -2.18 13.81
C SER A 19 42.96 -3.04 13.87
N CYS A 20 42.54 -3.39 15.08
CA CYS A 20 41.11 -3.55 15.31
C CYS A 20 40.58 -2.13 15.42
N ASN A 21 39.85 -1.70 14.39
CA ASN A 21 39.05 -0.48 14.47
C ASN A 21 38.05 -0.66 15.62
N ASP A 22 38.16 0.16 16.66
CA ASP A 22 37.13 0.35 17.68
C ASP A 22 35.91 1.12 17.13
N GLU A 23 35.76 1.25 15.80
CA GLU A 23 34.60 1.87 15.16
C GLU A 23 33.29 1.13 15.46
N TRP A 24 33.36 -0.15 15.81
CA TRP A 24 32.17 -0.96 16.11
C TRP A 24 31.76 -0.96 17.59
N GLU A 25 32.67 -0.63 18.53
CA GLU A 25 32.28 -0.53 19.94
C GLU A 25 31.33 0.66 20.16
N ASN A 26 31.60 1.82 19.55
CA ASN A 26 30.72 2.99 19.70
C ASN A 26 29.34 2.83 19.02
N GLU A 27 29.25 2.09 17.91
CA GLU A 27 27.96 1.79 17.26
C GLU A 27 27.10 0.83 18.09
N GLN A 28 27.71 -0.03 18.91
CA GLN A 28 27.02 -1.05 19.69
C GLN A 28 26.27 -0.46 20.91
N PHE A 29 26.70 0.72 21.40
CA PHE A 29 26.12 1.41 22.56
C PHE A 29 25.20 2.59 22.23
N THR A 30 25.09 2.98 20.96
CA THR A 30 24.26 4.14 20.58
C THR A 30 22.82 3.70 20.36
N HIS A 31 21.92 4.12 21.25
CA HIS A 31 20.48 3.88 21.08
C HIS A 31 19.88 4.77 19.99
N TYR A 32 19.57 4.18 18.84
CA TYR A 32 18.93 4.89 17.72
C TYR A 32 17.42 4.70 17.70
N ILE A 33 16.68 5.76 17.41
CA ILE A 33 15.21 5.70 17.30
C ILE A 33 14.80 5.52 15.85
N SER A 34 13.96 4.52 15.58
CA SER A 34 13.54 4.10 14.24
C SER A 34 12.04 3.84 14.18
N PHE A 35 11.42 4.02 13.01
CA PHE A 35 10.14 3.39 12.72
C PHE A 35 10.34 1.93 12.32
N LYS A 36 9.37 1.07 12.62
CA LYS A 36 9.23 -0.24 11.99
C LYS A 36 8.14 -0.20 10.93
N ALA A 37 8.51 0.28 9.76
CA ALA A 37 7.65 0.32 8.57
C ALA A 37 8.44 -0.29 7.40
N PRO A 38 8.18 -1.57 7.02
CA PRO A 38 8.92 -2.20 5.93
C PRO A 38 8.66 -1.46 4.62
N ILE A 39 9.74 -1.07 3.94
CA ILE A 39 9.69 -0.39 2.64
C ILE A 39 9.65 -1.47 1.56
N ASN A 40 8.69 -1.39 0.63
CA ASN A 40 8.59 -2.29 -0.51
C ASN A 40 9.41 -1.78 -1.72
N SER A 41 9.31 -2.49 -2.85
CA SER A 41 9.89 -2.12 -4.14
C SER A 41 9.45 -0.73 -4.63
N ASP A 42 8.32 -0.22 -4.13
CA ASP A 42 7.79 1.11 -4.41
C ASP A 42 8.50 2.26 -3.67
N GLY A 43 9.37 1.95 -2.71
CA GLY A 43 10.00 2.95 -1.85
C GLY A 43 9.05 3.51 -0.79
N VAL A 44 7.90 2.87 -0.59
CA VAL A 44 6.89 3.22 0.41
C VAL A 44 6.55 2.01 1.27
N SER A 45 5.87 2.24 2.39
CA SER A 45 5.31 1.18 3.24
C SER A 45 3.81 1.16 3.05
N ARG A 46 3.28 0.13 2.38
CA ARG A 46 1.84 -0.03 2.24
C ARG A 46 1.24 -0.35 3.61
N ILE A 47 0.23 0.42 4.01
CA ILE A 47 -0.61 0.13 5.17
C ILE A 47 -2.05 -0.02 4.71
N ASN A 48 -2.72 -1.08 5.17
CA ASN A 48 -4.13 -1.28 4.91
C ASN A 48 -4.92 -0.80 6.14
N VAL A 49 -5.86 0.11 5.94
CA VAL A 49 -6.64 0.73 7.01
C VAL A 49 -8.12 0.51 6.73
N ARG A 50 -8.88 -0.07 7.65
CA ARG A 50 -10.32 -0.25 7.41
C ARG A 50 -10.98 1.10 7.21
N TYR A 51 -11.75 1.21 6.13
CA TYR A 51 -12.63 2.34 5.90
C TYR A 51 -13.84 2.23 6.83
N ARG A 52 -14.18 3.35 7.47
CA ARG A 52 -15.39 3.49 8.29
C ARG A 52 -16.05 4.81 7.93
N SER A 53 -17.37 4.78 7.72
CA SER A 53 -18.16 5.98 7.47
C SER A 53 -18.56 6.72 8.76
N SER A 54 -19.32 7.81 8.62
CA SER A 54 -20.02 8.48 9.73
C SER A 54 -19.12 9.06 10.82
N ASN A 55 -17.95 9.58 10.43
CA ASN A 55 -16.91 10.11 11.34
C ASN A 55 -16.30 9.09 12.31
N GLU A 56 -16.52 7.78 12.11
CA GLU A 56 -15.74 6.77 12.81
C GLU A 56 -14.27 6.83 12.39
N LYS A 57 -13.40 6.45 13.31
CA LYS A 57 -11.95 6.47 13.11
C LYS A 57 -11.41 5.05 13.14
N THR A 58 -10.41 4.80 12.31
CA THR A 58 -9.61 3.58 12.38
C THR A 58 -8.21 3.95 12.85
N THR A 59 -7.77 3.36 13.96
CA THR A 59 -6.45 3.63 14.54
C THR A 59 -5.43 2.62 14.02
N PHE A 60 -4.39 3.09 13.35
CA PHE A 60 -3.22 2.30 12.99
C PHE A 60 -2.12 2.53 14.04
N GLN A 61 -1.48 1.45 14.50
CA GLN A 61 -0.40 1.52 15.48
C GLN A 61 0.96 1.42 14.77
N LEU A 62 1.65 2.54 14.59
CA LEU A 62 2.99 2.57 13.99
C LEU A 62 4.06 2.31 15.06
N PRO A 63 4.84 1.22 14.99
CA PRO A 63 5.86 0.96 16.00
C PRO A 63 7.07 1.88 15.85
N ILE A 64 7.52 2.43 16.97
CA ILE A 64 8.77 3.17 17.13
C ILE A 64 9.68 2.32 18.02
N ILE A 65 10.92 2.11 17.59
CA ILE A 65 11.86 1.18 18.22
C ILE A 65 13.13 1.91 18.64
N VAL A 66 13.57 1.62 19.86
CA VAL A 66 14.92 1.93 20.34
C VAL A 66 15.83 0.78 19.92
N SER A 67 16.71 1.04 18.96
CA SER A 67 17.70 0.08 18.48
C SER A 67 18.94 0.16 19.34
N GLY A 68 19.48 -0.97 19.78
CA GLY A 68 20.71 -1.04 20.58
C GLY A 68 20.97 -2.47 21.05
N SER A 69 22.15 -2.73 21.58
CA SER A 69 22.50 -4.03 22.17
C SER A 69 22.07 -4.17 23.64
N THR A 70 21.72 -3.05 24.28
CA THR A 70 21.27 -2.96 25.67
C THR A 70 19.84 -2.44 25.74
N THR A 71 19.11 -2.80 26.79
CA THR A 71 17.76 -2.28 27.04
C THR A 71 17.82 -0.77 27.29
N ASN A 72 16.83 -0.04 26.79
CA ASN A 72 16.67 1.37 27.08
C ASN A 72 16.40 1.61 28.58
N GLU A 73 17.27 2.33 29.28
CA GLU A 73 17.11 2.63 30.72
C GLU A 73 16.52 4.01 31.00
N ARG A 74 16.13 4.77 29.96
CA ARG A 74 15.66 6.15 30.08
C ARG A 74 14.27 6.36 29.49
N ASN A 75 13.57 7.37 30.00
CA ASN A 75 12.37 7.88 29.36
C ASN A 75 12.79 8.76 28.17
N ILE A 76 12.25 8.45 26.99
CA ILE A 76 12.52 9.15 25.74
C ILE A 76 11.21 9.73 25.21
N THR A 77 11.17 11.04 25.02
CA THR A 77 10.10 11.72 24.29
C THR A 77 10.54 11.90 22.84
N VAL A 78 10.04 11.05 21.95
CA VAL A 78 10.36 11.08 20.52
C VAL A 78 9.47 12.12 19.84
N HIS A 79 10.06 13.02 19.06
CA HIS A 79 9.33 13.97 18.23
C HIS A 79 9.15 13.42 16.81
N VAL A 80 7.92 13.51 16.29
CA VAL A 80 7.52 13.00 14.98
C VAL A 80 6.91 14.12 14.15
N GLY A 81 7.52 14.39 13.00
CA GLY A 81 7.11 15.41 12.04
C GLY A 81 6.73 14.84 10.68
N LEU A 82 6.30 15.74 9.79
CA LEU A 82 6.02 15.42 8.39
C LEU A 82 7.28 15.56 7.52
N ASP A 83 7.54 14.59 6.63
CA ASP A 83 8.69 14.58 5.72
C ASP A 83 8.25 14.70 4.24
N THR A 84 7.64 15.84 3.91
CA THR A 84 7.13 16.05 2.54
C THR A 84 8.23 16.15 1.50
N ASP A 85 9.45 16.55 1.89
CA ASP A 85 10.57 16.69 0.95
C ASP A 85 11.09 15.34 0.49
N THR A 86 11.11 14.33 1.36
CA THR A 86 11.47 12.97 0.94
C THR A 86 10.46 12.39 -0.04
N LEU A 87 9.17 12.67 0.14
CA LEU A 87 8.16 12.26 -0.83
C LEU A 87 8.36 12.93 -2.20
N LYS A 88 8.74 14.22 -2.23
CA LYS A 88 9.07 14.92 -3.48
C LYS A 88 10.27 14.30 -4.18
N VAL A 89 11.34 14.00 -3.43
CA VAL A 89 12.53 13.34 -3.98
C VAL A 89 12.17 11.94 -4.50
N LEU A 90 11.44 11.14 -3.73
CA LEU A 90 10.98 9.81 -4.17
C LEU A 90 10.20 9.90 -5.48
N ASN A 91 9.25 10.82 -5.57
CA ASN A 91 8.44 11.01 -6.77
C ASN A 91 9.30 11.40 -7.98
N GLN A 92 10.23 12.33 -7.82
CA GLN A 92 11.11 12.78 -8.89
C GLN A 92 12.03 11.66 -9.38
N GLU A 93 12.67 10.92 -8.47
CA GLU A 93 13.56 9.82 -8.81
C GLU A 93 12.81 8.65 -9.46
N ARG A 94 11.57 8.37 -9.01
CA ARG A 94 10.79 7.23 -9.48
C ARG A 94 10.05 7.49 -10.79
N PHE A 95 9.43 8.66 -10.93
CA PHE A 95 8.51 8.95 -12.03
C PHE A 95 9.01 10.07 -12.96
N ASN A 96 10.08 10.78 -12.57
CA ASN A 96 10.64 11.89 -13.34
C ASN A 96 9.52 12.86 -13.76
N ASN A 97 9.34 13.16 -15.04
CA ASN A 97 8.33 14.13 -15.48
C ASN A 97 6.87 13.59 -15.50
N ARG A 98 6.63 12.31 -15.16
CA ARG A 98 5.28 11.71 -15.08
C ARG A 98 4.58 12.07 -13.76
N THR A 99 4.28 13.35 -13.58
CA THR A 99 3.66 13.89 -12.36
C THR A 99 2.27 13.33 -12.07
N ASP A 100 1.58 12.81 -13.09
CA ASP A 100 0.32 12.08 -12.98
C ASP A 100 0.44 10.77 -12.19
N LEU A 101 1.66 10.23 -12.07
CA LEU A 101 1.99 9.04 -11.29
C LEU A 101 2.51 9.37 -9.90
N TYR A 102 2.65 10.64 -9.53
CA TYR A 102 3.22 10.99 -8.24
C TYR A 102 2.32 10.53 -7.09
N TYR A 103 2.95 10.02 -6.03
CA TYR A 103 2.32 9.92 -4.73
C TYR A 103 1.98 11.32 -4.21
N GLN A 104 0.80 11.46 -3.61
CA GLN A 104 0.31 12.72 -3.05
C GLN A 104 0.39 12.67 -1.53
N VAL A 105 0.74 13.79 -0.90
CA VAL A 105 0.71 13.91 0.57
C VAL A 105 -0.73 13.76 1.03
N LEU A 106 -1.00 12.82 1.95
CA LEU A 106 -2.32 12.63 2.54
C LEU A 106 -2.78 13.93 3.23
N PRO A 107 -3.94 14.48 2.86
CA PRO A 107 -4.46 15.69 3.49
C PRO A 107 -4.66 15.54 4.99
N LYS A 108 -4.30 16.58 5.76
CA LYS A 108 -4.40 16.59 7.24
C LYS A 108 -5.79 16.27 7.78
N LYS A 109 -6.85 16.58 7.01
CA LYS A 109 -8.24 16.24 7.41
C LYS A 109 -8.51 14.74 7.54
N PHE A 110 -7.69 13.89 6.91
CA PHE A 110 -7.89 12.44 6.90
C PHE A 110 -7.13 11.71 8.00
N TYR A 111 -6.28 12.38 8.77
CA TYR A 111 -5.51 11.72 9.82
C TYR A 111 -5.17 12.64 11.01
N SER A 112 -4.99 12.02 12.18
CA SER A 112 -4.44 12.68 13.37
C SER A 112 -3.49 11.73 14.10
N HIS A 113 -2.37 12.27 14.58
CA HIS A 113 -1.44 11.59 15.48
C HIS A 113 -0.87 12.63 16.45
N SER A 114 -0.31 12.16 17.57
CA SER A 114 0.47 13.00 18.47
C SER A 114 1.82 13.38 17.83
N GLU A 115 2.28 14.62 18.04
CA GLU A 115 3.61 15.07 17.60
C GLU A 115 4.73 14.46 18.47
N THR A 116 4.38 13.95 19.65
CA THR A 116 5.32 13.30 20.57
C THR A 116 4.87 11.91 20.96
N VAL A 117 5.82 10.98 21.08
CA VAL A 117 5.60 9.61 21.53
C VAL A 117 6.54 9.31 22.69
N GLN A 118 6.00 8.81 23.80
CA GLN A 118 6.79 8.45 24.97
C GLN A 118 7.24 6.98 24.89
N ILE A 119 8.53 6.75 25.11
CA ILE A 119 9.11 5.42 25.34
C ILE A 119 9.66 5.42 26.76
N ASN A 120 9.08 4.58 27.63
CA ASN A 120 9.51 4.57 29.04
C ASN A 120 10.80 3.77 29.21
N ALA A 121 11.53 4.05 30.30
CA ALA A 121 12.64 3.23 30.75
C ALA A 121 12.20 1.76 30.90
N GLY A 122 13.04 0.84 30.45
CA GLY A 122 12.77 -0.59 30.36
C GLY A 122 11.99 -1.02 29.11
N GLN A 123 11.57 -0.09 28.23
CA GLN A 123 10.88 -0.39 26.98
C GLN A 123 11.74 -0.02 25.77
N ASP A 124 11.82 -0.94 24.83
CA ASP A 124 12.52 -0.74 23.55
C ASP A 124 11.54 -0.50 22.38
N VAL A 125 10.24 -0.60 22.62
CA VAL A 125 9.19 -0.38 21.60
C VAL A 125 8.06 0.45 22.20
N ALA A 126 7.62 1.47 21.46
CA ALA A 126 6.35 2.16 21.68
C ALA A 126 5.48 2.10 20.42
N LEU A 127 4.17 2.20 20.61
CA LEU A 127 3.21 2.24 19.52
C LEU A 127 2.65 3.66 19.39
N MET A 128 2.84 4.26 18.22
CA MET A 128 2.27 5.57 17.90
C MET A 128 0.91 5.38 17.22
N PRO A 129 -0.20 5.80 17.87
CA PRO A 129 -1.50 5.75 17.25
C PRO A 129 -1.61 6.83 16.17
N ILE A 130 -2.06 6.41 14.98
CA ILE A 130 -2.46 7.28 13.88
C ILE A 130 -3.93 6.98 13.61
N ASP A 131 -4.79 7.93 13.96
CA ASP A 131 -6.22 7.83 13.69
C ASP A 131 -6.51 8.31 12.26
N PHE A 132 -7.25 7.51 11.49
CA PHE A 132 -7.68 7.84 10.15
C PHE A 132 -9.20 8.11 10.11
N SER A 133 -9.59 9.18 9.41
CA SER A 133 -10.98 9.56 9.14
C SER A 133 -11.12 9.80 7.64
N MET A 134 -11.50 8.78 6.88
CA MET A 134 -11.26 8.74 5.42
C MET A 134 -12.49 9.06 4.57
N GLU A 135 -13.55 9.59 5.17
CA GLU A 135 -14.79 9.94 4.46
C GLU A 135 -14.53 10.91 3.30
N GLY A 136 -14.93 10.53 2.09
CA GLY A 136 -14.72 11.33 0.88
C GLY A 136 -13.26 11.36 0.38
N ILE A 137 -12.42 10.41 0.77
CA ILE A 137 -11.09 10.22 0.18
C ILE A 137 -11.21 9.82 -1.31
N ASP A 138 -10.42 10.45 -2.17
CA ASP A 138 -10.35 10.07 -3.59
C ASP A 138 -9.12 9.17 -3.84
N LEU A 139 -9.33 7.86 -3.91
CA LEU A 139 -8.25 6.90 -4.15
C LEU A 139 -7.79 6.81 -5.62
N SER A 140 -8.25 7.71 -6.49
CA SER A 140 -7.60 7.91 -7.79
C SER A 140 -6.23 8.59 -7.65
N ASP A 141 -6.00 9.26 -6.53
CA ASP A 141 -4.70 9.74 -6.08
C ASP A 141 -4.05 8.70 -5.17
N LYS A 142 -2.72 8.59 -5.25
CA LYS A 142 -1.95 7.63 -4.44
C LYS A 142 -1.47 8.31 -3.15
N TRP A 143 -2.27 8.23 -2.10
CA TRP A 143 -1.99 8.93 -0.84
C TRP A 143 -0.86 8.29 -0.04
N VAL A 144 0.06 9.13 0.40
CA VAL A 144 1.15 8.78 1.30
C VAL A 144 1.14 9.72 2.50
N LEU A 145 1.25 9.18 3.71
CA LEU A 145 1.55 9.92 4.93
C LEU A 145 3.05 9.83 5.21
N PRO A 146 3.85 10.86 4.86
CA PRO A 146 5.30 10.84 5.04
C PRO A 146 5.68 11.34 6.44
N LEU A 147 6.22 10.47 7.27
CA LEU A 147 6.63 10.77 8.63
C LEU A 147 8.16 10.68 8.78
N THR A 148 8.72 11.51 9.66
CA THR A 148 10.10 11.38 10.11
C THR A 148 10.17 11.55 11.62
N ILE A 149 11.09 10.81 12.25
CA ILE A 149 11.57 11.13 13.59
C ILE A 149 12.47 12.36 13.45
N GLU A 150 12.13 13.42 14.18
CA GLU A 150 12.86 14.67 14.21
C GLU A 150 14.09 14.57 15.12
N GLU A 151 15.04 15.49 14.95
CA GLU A 151 16.14 15.62 15.89
C GLU A 151 15.63 15.88 17.31
N SER A 152 16.33 15.29 18.27
CA SER A 152 16.01 15.50 19.68
C SER A 152 16.25 16.96 20.07
N PRO A 153 15.25 17.69 20.61
CA PRO A 153 15.42 19.09 21.01
C PRO A 153 16.46 19.29 22.12
N ASP A 154 16.64 18.28 22.97
CA ASP A 154 17.50 18.27 24.15
C ASP A 154 18.70 17.30 24.04
N GLY A 155 18.84 16.61 22.90
CA GLY A 155 19.87 15.60 22.67
C GLY A 155 19.65 14.26 23.40
N ASN A 156 18.47 14.02 23.98
CA ASN A 156 18.14 12.80 24.70
C ASN A 156 17.90 11.57 23.80
N TYR A 157 17.88 11.71 22.47
CA TYR A 157 17.93 10.57 21.55
C TYR A 157 18.57 10.93 20.22
N THR A 158 18.94 9.91 19.45
CA THR A 158 19.48 10.08 18.10
C THR A 158 18.56 9.39 17.09
N PRO A 159 18.01 10.09 16.08
CA PRO A 159 17.28 9.46 14.99
C PRO A 159 18.15 8.48 14.21
N ASN A 160 17.59 7.37 13.74
CA ASN A 160 18.33 6.41 12.95
C ASN A 160 18.49 6.84 11.48
N TYR A 161 19.63 7.43 11.16
CA TYR A 161 19.96 7.84 9.79
C TYR A 161 20.27 6.67 8.85
N ARG A 162 20.62 5.50 9.39
CA ARG A 162 20.99 4.33 8.60
C ARG A 162 19.79 3.87 7.79
N LYS A 163 19.99 3.68 6.48
CA LYS A 163 18.96 3.19 5.53
C LYS A 163 17.62 3.93 5.65
N HIS A 164 17.64 5.18 6.11
CA HIS A 164 16.45 6.00 6.35
C HIS A 164 15.44 5.44 7.35
N TYR A 165 15.85 4.62 8.32
CA TYR A 165 14.95 4.01 9.30
C TYR A 165 14.21 5.01 10.20
N ARG A 166 14.67 6.26 10.28
CA ARG A 166 13.93 7.36 10.89
C ARG A 166 12.70 7.83 10.09
N LYS A 167 12.54 7.40 8.83
CA LYS A 167 11.49 7.84 7.91
C LYS A 167 10.48 6.72 7.69
N ALA A 168 9.21 7.08 7.57
CA ALA A 168 8.12 6.18 7.21
C ALA A 168 7.24 6.83 6.15
N LEU A 169 7.33 6.37 4.91
CA LEU A 169 6.48 6.83 3.82
C LEU A 169 5.27 5.89 3.70
N LEU A 170 4.23 6.14 4.49
CA LEU A 170 3.09 5.21 4.62
C LEU A 170 2.10 5.40 3.46
N ARG A 171 2.07 4.46 2.50
CA ARG A 171 1.03 4.42 1.45
C ARG A 171 -0.26 3.91 2.05
N VAL A 172 -1.22 4.80 2.23
CA VAL A 172 -2.50 4.49 2.90
C VAL A 172 -3.44 3.86 1.90
N MET A 173 -3.83 2.61 2.14
CA MET A 173 -4.76 1.85 1.33
C MET A 173 -6.01 1.54 2.16
N PRO A 174 -7.06 2.39 2.06
CA PRO A 174 -8.33 2.08 2.71
C PRO A 174 -8.92 0.80 2.16
N PHE A 175 -9.53 -0.01 3.01
CA PHE A 175 -10.24 -1.21 2.59
C PHE A 175 -11.61 -1.35 3.28
N ASN A 176 -12.58 -1.89 2.55
CA ASN A 176 -13.84 -2.43 3.09
C ASN A 176 -13.91 -3.93 2.75
N ASP A 177 -15.04 -4.57 3.05
CA ASP A 177 -15.22 -6.01 2.85
C ASP A 177 -15.10 -6.45 1.38
N TYR A 178 -15.34 -5.54 0.44
CA TYR A 178 -15.35 -5.80 -1.00
C TYR A 178 -14.08 -5.33 -1.71
N SER A 179 -13.36 -4.34 -1.18
CA SER A 179 -12.19 -3.74 -1.87
C SER A 179 -11.02 -4.71 -2.00
N GLY A 180 -10.13 -4.50 -2.96
CA GLY A 180 -8.92 -5.30 -3.10
C GLY A 180 -8.53 -5.58 -4.54
N ASN A 181 -7.56 -6.46 -4.71
CA ASN A 181 -7.04 -6.85 -6.02
C ASN A 181 -7.80 -8.08 -6.54
N TYR A 182 -8.76 -7.87 -7.43
CA TYR A 182 -9.56 -8.94 -8.01
C TYR A 182 -8.79 -9.62 -9.14
N SER A 183 -8.78 -10.95 -9.16
CA SER A 183 -8.44 -11.73 -10.35
C SER A 183 -9.39 -11.38 -11.49
N ALA A 184 -8.80 -11.05 -12.63
CA ALA A 184 -9.47 -10.54 -13.82
C ALA A 184 -9.30 -11.48 -15.02
N VAL A 185 -8.95 -12.75 -14.79
CA VAL A 185 -8.77 -13.76 -15.85
C VAL A 185 -10.04 -13.96 -16.68
N ASN A 186 -11.22 -13.83 -16.06
CA ASN A 186 -12.52 -13.92 -16.73
C ASN A 186 -13.11 -12.56 -17.11
N TYR A 187 -12.38 -11.46 -16.89
CA TYR A 187 -12.80 -10.10 -17.21
C TYR A 187 -12.24 -9.72 -18.58
N LYS A 188 -13.07 -9.89 -19.61
CA LYS A 188 -12.69 -9.82 -21.01
C LYS A 188 -13.05 -8.48 -21.59
N THR A 189 -12.10 -7.85 -22.29
CA THR A 189 -12.31 -6.60 -23.01
C THR A 189 -12.19 -6.86 -24.51
N TYR A 190 -13.16 -6.40 -25.29
CA TYR A 190 -13.22 -6.51 -26.75
C TYR A 190 -13.31 -5.12 -27.37
N LEU A 191 -12.88 -4.97 -28.61
CA LEU A 191 -13.41 -3.89 -29.44
C LEU A 191 -14.90 -4.13 -29.65
N ASN A 192 -15.72 -3.08 -29.52
CA ASN A 192 -17.17 -3.22 -29.61
C ASN A 192 -17.57 -3.77 -30.98
N GLY A 193 -18.39 -4.84 -31.01
CA GLY A 193 -18.79 -5.54 -32.23
C GLY A 193 -17.80 -6.61 -32.73
N SER A 194 -16.73 -6.89 -31.97
CA SER A 194 -15.73 -7.92 -32.26
C SER A 194 -15.63 -8.98 -31.15
N GLU A 195 -16.75 -9.31 -30.51
CA GLU A 195 -16.79 -10.23 -29.35
C GLU A 195 -16.44 -11.68 -29.70
N THR A 196 -16.42 -12.03 -31.00
CA THR A 196 -15.98 -13.34 -31.51
C THR A 196 -14.46 -13.49 -31.56
N ASP A 197 -13.72 -12.38 -31.44
CA ASP A 197 -12.25 -12.37 -31.53
C ASP A 197 -11.59 -12.73 -30.19
N ALA A 198 -10.26 -12.78 -30.18
CA ALA A 198 -9.52 -12.95 -28.93
C ALA A 198 -9.69 -11.70 -28.03
N PRO A 199 -10.13 -11.84 -26.78
CA PRO A 199 -10.26 -10.71 -25.87
C PRO A 199 -8.89 -10.21 -25.42
N TYR A 200 -8.84 -8.93 -25.09
CA TYR A 200 -7.80 -8.39 -24.24
C TYR A 200 -8.12 -8.73 -22.78
N VAL A 201 -7.12 -9.20 -22.04
CA VAL A 201 -7.23 -9.62 -20.64
C VAL A 201 -6.09 -9.01 -19.83
N LYS A 202 -6.35 -8.77 -18.54
CA LYS A 202 -5.33 -8.44 -17.54
C LYS A 202 -5.46 -9.38 -16.35
N ASN A 203 -4.37 -9.61 -15.64
CA ASN A 203 -4.38 -10.58 -14.53
C ASN A 203 -5.24 -10.08 -13.36
N TYR A 204 -5.21 -8.78 -13.08
CA TYR A 204 -5.88 -8.20 -11.93
C TYR A 204 -6.55 -6.85 -12.20
N VAL A 205 -7.63 -6.59 -11.47
CA VAL A 205 -8.31 -5.30 -11.35
C VAL A 205 -8.28 -4.89 -9.88
N MET A 206 -7.59 -3.80 -9.55
CA MET A 206 -7.72 -3.18 -8.24
C MET A 206 -9.06 -2.46 -8.15
N MET A 207 -9.85 -2.82 -7.14
CA MET A 207 -11.09 -2.11 -6.77
C MET A 207 -10.84 -1.31 -5.50
N TYR A 208 -10.95 0.01 -5.62
CA TYR A 208 -10.64 0.98 -4.58
C TYR A 208 -11.90 1.41 -3.84
N VAL A 209 -11.79 1.66 -2.53
CA VAL A 209 -12.92 2.13 -1.70
C VAL A 209 -13.42 3.50 -2.15
N VAL A 210 -14.75 3.65 -2.19
CA VAL A 210 -15.46 4.94 -2.21
C VAL A 210 -16.14 5.17 -0.86
N ASP A 211 -16.86 4.15 -0.38
CA ASP A 211 -17.52 4.10 0.92
C ASP A 211 -17.65 2.63 1.41
N ASP A 212 -18.47 2.36 2.42
CA ASP A 212 -18.60 1.02 3.02
C ASP A 212 -19.09 -0.05 2.02
N GLU A 213 -19.92 0.34 1.04
CA GLU A 213 -20.57 -0.59 0.10
C GLU A 213 -20.22 -0.30 -1.37
N THR A 214 -19.57 0.84 -1.64
CA THR A 214 -19.23 1.29 -2.98
C THR A 214 -17.73 1.27 -3.18
N LEU A 215 -17.32 0.69 -4.30
CA LEU A 215 -15.97 0.71 -4.81
C LEU A 215 -15.91 1.49 -6.12
N PHE A 216 -14.71 1.80 -6.59
CA PHE A 216 -14.48 2.10 -8.00
C PHE A 216 -13.32 1.28 -8.57
N PHE A 217 -13.36 1.06 -9.87
CA PHE A 217 -12.26 0.49 -10.65
C PHE A 217 -12.15 1.23 -11.98
N TYR A 218 -11.04 1.03 -12.70
CA TYR A 218 -10.85 1.64 -14.02
C TYR A 218 -11.40 0.73 -15.12
N ALA A 219 -12.03 1.34 -16.12
CA ALA A 219 -12.69 0.64 -17.21
C ALA A 219 -11.72 -0.21 -18.04
N GLY A 220 -12.13 -1.45 -18.32
CA GLY A 220 -11.43 -2.37 -19.21
C GLY A 220 -9.99 -2.61 -18.75
N LEU A 221 -9.04 -2.38 -19.64
CA LEU A 221 -7.63 -2.63 -19.37
C LEU A 221 -6.94 -1.52 -18.58
N PHE A 222 -7.62 -0.40 -18.29
CA PHE A 222 -6.96 0.75 -17.66
C PHE A 222 -6.66 0.49 -16.19
N ASP A 223 -5.66 1.21 -15.68
CA ASP A 223 -5.17 1.07 -14.31
C ASP A 223 -4.59 2.41 -13.78
N GLU A 224 -3.98 2.37 -12.59
CA GLU A 224 -3.42 3.55 -11.93
C GLU A 224 -2.22 4.18 -12.65
N THR A 225 -1.63 3.51 -13.64
CA THR A 225 -0.48 4.00 -14.41
C THR A 225 -0.88 4.90 -15.60
N ARG A 226 -2.17 4.97 -15.90
CA ARG A 226 -2.71 5.82 -16.96
C ARG A 226 -2.87 7.27 -16.48
N GLN A 227 -2.45 8.22 -17.32
CA GLN A 227 -2.42 9.66 -16.99
C GLN A 227 -3.82 10.25 -16.77
N ASP A 228 -4.75 9.83 -17.61
CA ASP A 228 -6.13 10.28 -17.74
C ASP A 228 -7.14 9.35 -17.03
N ARG A 229 -6.63 8.42 -16.21
CA ARG A 229 -7.38 7.37 -15.50
C ARG A 229 -8.63 7.88 -14.77
N LYS A 230 -8.62 9.11 -14.22
CA LYS A 230 -9.72 9.67 -13.43
C LYS A 230 -11.04 9.72 -14.20
N GLY A 231 -10.98 9.88 -15.53
CA GLY A 231 -12.14 9.92 -16.43
C GLY A 231 -12.74 8.55 -16.75
N TYR A 232 -12.08 7.45 -16.36
CA TYR A 232 -12.46 6.07 -16.69
C TYR A 232 -12.86 5.25 -15.47
N ARG A 233 -13.21 5.91 -14.38
CA ARG A 233 -13.64 5.25 -13.15
C ARG A 233 -15.09 4.79 -13.28
N ILE A 234 -15.33 3.53 -12.98
CA ILE A 234 -16.65 2.92 -12.84
C ILE A 234 -16.85 2.63 -11.36
N LYS A 235 -17.94 3.13 -10.79
CA LYS A 235 -18.39 2.79 -9.44
C LYS A 235 -19.11 1.44 -9.47
N ALA A 236 -18.82 0.59 -8.50
CA ALA A 236 -19.51 -0.65 -8.23
C ALA A 236 -20.09 -0.58 -6.82
N LYS A 237 -21.41 -0.44 -6.70
CA LYS A 237 -22.13 -0.47 -5.42
C LYS A 237 -22.68 -1.86 -5.16
N PHE A 238 -22.27 -2.49 -4.08
CA PHE A 238 -22.79 -3.77 -3.62
C PHE A 238 -24.12 -3.55 -2.90
N ASN A 239 -25.19 -4.19 -3.36
CA ASN A 239 -26.52 -4.02 -2.79
C ASN A 239 -26.92 -5.25 -1.96
N ASN A 240 -27.68 -5.03 -0.88
CA ASN A 240 -28.12 -6.09 0.03
C ASN A 240 -28.98 -7.20 -0.62
N ASN A 241 -29.49 -6.99 -1.82
CA ASN A 241 -30.22 -7.99 -2.60
C ASN A 241 -29.31 -8.89 -3.47
N GLY A 242 -27.99 -8.79 -3.33
CA GLY A 242 -27.02 -9.58 -4.09
C GLY A 242 -26.65 -9.02 -5.46
N THR A 243 -27.13 -7.82 -5.83
CA THR A 243 -26.75 -7.17 -7.09
C THR A 243 -25.57 -6.20 -6.91
N VAL A 244 -24.88 -5.90 -8.00
CA VAL A 244 -23.86 -4.84 -8.06
C VAL A 244 -24.29 -3.80 -9.08
N THR A 245 -24.50 -2.57 -8.62
CA THR A 245 -24.84 -1.44 -9.52
C THR A 245 -23.56 -0.84 -10.07
N LEU A 246 -23.37 -0.95 -11.39
CA LEU A 246 -22.26 -0.30 -12.10
C LEU A 246 -22.69 1.06 -12.65
N SER A 247 -21.87 2.09 -12.46
CA SER A 247 -22.16 3.43 -12.97
C SER A 247 -20.87 4.24 -13.22
N PRO A 248 -20.87 5.22 -14.13
CA PRO A 248 -19.70 6.07 -14.32
C PRO A 248 -19.47 6.96 -13.10
N ALA A 249 -18.22 7.10 -12.66
CA ALA A 249 -17.89 8.01 -11.58
C ALA A 249 -17.86 9.48 -12.02
N ASP A 250 -17.58 9.75 -13.31
CA ASP A 250 -17.72 11.08 -13.92
C ASP A 250 -19.21 11.39 -14.11
N PRO A 251 -19.76 12.44 -13.47
CA PRO A 251 -21.16 12.83 -13.63
C PRO A 251 -21.55 13.16 -15.08
N ASN A 252 -20.59 13.57 -15.91
CA ASN A 252 -20.84 13.88 -17.33
C ASN A 252 -20.77 12.65 -18.24
N ASN A 253 -20.40 11.49 -17.70
CA ASN A 253 -20.20 10.25 -18.44
C ASN A 253 -19.43 10.45 -19.76
N LYS A 254 -18.28 11.13 -19.73
CA LYS A 254 -17.50 11.40 -20.95
C LYS A 254 -17.07 10.14 -21.69
N MET A 255 -16.83 9.04 -20.96
CA MET A 255 -16.54 7.74 -21.54
C MET A 255 -17.75 7.05 -22.16
N GLN A 256 -18.93 7.67 -22.17
CA GLN A 256 -20.17 7.12 -22.72
C GLN A 256 -20.45 5.69 -22.21
N PHE A 257 -20.22 5.47 -20.92
CA PHE A 257 -20.51 4.20 -20.27
C PHE A 257 -21.98 3.83 -20.44
N ALA A 258 -22.23 2.59 -20.84
CA ALA A 258 -23.55 2.01 -20.92
C ALA A 258 -23.53 0.55 -20.47
N LEU A 259 -24.54 0.12 -19.73
CA LEU A 259 -24.72 -1.30 -19.42
C LEU A 259 -25.08 -2.07 -20.69
N GLY A 260 -24.55 -3.27 -20.83
CA GLY A 260 -24.96 -4.17 -21.90
C GLY A 260 -26.41 -4.63 -21.71
N LYS A 261 -27.00 -5.15 -22.77
CA LYS A 261 -28.39 -5.59 -22.78
C LYS A 261 -28.54 -7.05 -23.15
N ASP A 262 -29.55 -7.70 -22.59
CA ASP A 262 -29.94 -9.06 -22.94
C ASP A 262 -30.74 -9.11 -24.26
N ASP A 263 -31.11 -10.31 -24.69
CA ASP A 263 -31.90 -10.55 -25.91
C ASP A 263 -33.29 -9.90 -25.88
N PHE A 264 -33.76 -9.50 -24.70
CA PHE A 264 -35.03 -8.81 -24.47
C PHE A 264 -34.85 -7.28 -24.32
N ASN A 265 -33.64 -6.77 -24.59
CA ASN A 265 -33.27 -5.36 -24.51
C ASN A 265 -33.35 -4.77 -23.08
N ASN A 266 -33.26 -5.60 -22.05
CA ASN A 266 -33.11 -5.18 -20.66
C ASN A 266 -31.64 -5.04 -20.30
N GLU A 267 -31.31 -4.07 -19.45
CA GLU A 267 -29.94 -3.92 -18.94
C GLU A 267 -29.51 -5.13 -18.11
N ILE A 268 -28.33 -5.66 -18.42
CA ILE A 268 -27.73 -6.76 -17.67
C ILE A 268 -27.22 -6.19 -16.34
N THR A 269 -27.83 -6.67 -15.26
CA THR A 269 -27.43 -6.29 -13.91
C THR A 269 -26.39 -7.26 -13.38
N ALA A 270 -25.23 -6.75 -12.97
CA ALA A 270 -24.21 -7.55 -12.32
C ALA A 270 -24.70 -8.04 -10.95
N SER A 271 -24.17 -9.18 -10.49
CA SER A 271 -24.47 -9.74 -9.17
C SER A 271 -23.20 -10.15 -8.46
N TYR A 272 -23.28 -10.39 -7.15
CA TYR A 272 -22.15 -10.93 -6.41
C TYR A 272 -22.55 -12.11 -5.54
N SER A 273 -21.56 -12.97 -5.28
CA SER A 273 -21.67 -14.08 -4.34
C SER A 273 -20.45 -14.09 -3.42
N ILE A 274 -20.67 -14.44 -2.16
CA ILE A 274 -19.61 -14.63 -1.17
C ILE A 274 -19.62 -16.09 -0.73
N THR A 275 -18.47 -16.75 -0.78
CA THR A 275 -18.28 -18.11 -0.27
C THR A 275 -17.13 -18.11 0.72
N GLU A 276 -17.29 -18.84 1.82
CA GLU A 276 -16.26 -18.99 2.85
C GLU A 276 -15.93 -20.47 3.02
N SER A 277 -14.63 -20.77 3.12
CA SER A 277 -14.15 -22.13 3.35
C SER A 277 -12.85 -22.10 4.16
N MET A 278 -12.67 -23.06 5.07
CA MET A 278 -11.41 -23.22 5.80
C MET A 278 -10.35 -23.89 4.92
N ASP A 279 -9.10 -23.44 5.06
CA ASP A 279 -7.94 -24.04 4.42
C ASP A 279 -7.76 -25.49 4.92
N ALA A 280 -7.50 -26.42 4.00
CA ALA A 280 -7.37 -27.84 4.31
C ALA A 280 -6.08 -28.19 5.09
N ILE A 281 -5.02 -27.38 4.94
CA ILE A 281 -3.71 -27.56 5.57
C ILE A 281 -3.58 -26.68 6.81
N ARG A 282 -4.16 -25.46 6.78
CA ARG A 282 -4.16 -24.49 7.88
C ARG A 282 -5.58 -24.30 8.43
N PRO A 283 -6.10 -25.15 9.34
CA PRO A 283 -7.51 -25.10 9.78
C PRO A 283 -7.95 -23.81 10.48
N TYR A 284 -7.01 -22.92 10.84
CA TYR A 284 -7.30 -21.61 11.41
C TYR A 284 -7.48 -20.52 10.32
N LEU A 285 -7.16 -20.82 9.06
CA LEU A 285 -7.22 -19.87 7.97
C LEU A 285 -8.52 -20.06 7.19
N MET A 286 -9.31 -18.99 7.09
CA MET A 286 -10.51 -18.93 6.27
C MET A 286 -10.18 -18.24 4.94
N HIS A 287 -10.59 -18.84 3.83
CA HIS A 287 -10.66 -18.19 2.53
C HIS A 287 -12.07 -17.63 2.35
N ARG A 288 -12.19 -16.31 2.25
CA ARG A 288 -13.42 -15.61 1.83
C ARG A 288 -13.27 -15.20 0.38
N THR A 289 -14.09 -15.76 -0.49
CA THR A 289 -14.07 -15.49 -1.93
C THR A 289 -15.31 -14.69 -2.33
N ILE A 290 -15.09 -13.57 -3.01
CA ILE A 290 -16.14 -12.69 -3.54
C ILE A 290 -16.05 -12.74 -5.07
N ILE A 291 -17.14 -13.15 -5.73
CA ILE A 291 -17.22 -13.18 -7.19
C ILE A 291 -18.27 -12.17 -7.64
N ILE A 292 -17.88 -11.23 -8.50
CA ILE A 292 -18.80 -10.36 -9.22
C ILE A 292 -19.09 -11.02 -10.58
N ASN A 293 -20.33 -11.40 -10.79
CA ASN A 293 -20.82 -12.08 -11.99
C ASN A 293 -21.56 -11.11 -12.90
N ASN A 294 -21.68 -11.49 -14.18
CA ASN A 294 -22.46 -10.78 -15.19
C ASN A 294 -22.04 -9.31 -15.35
N ILE A 295 -20.73 -9.02 -15.22
CA ILE A 295 -20.21 -7.71 -15.63
C ILE A 295 -20.42 -7.62 -17.14
N ASN A 296 -21.16 -6.63 -17.59
CA ASN A 296 -21.39 -6.38 -19.00
C ASN A 296 -21.64 -4.88 -19.23
N TYR A 297 -20.72 -4.20 -19.90
CA TYR A 297 -20.86 -2.79 -20.23
C TYR A 297 -19.99 -2.40 -21.44
N THR A 298 -20.36 -1.31 -22.10
CA THR A 298 -19.51 -0.63 -23.08
C THR A 298 -18.97 0.68 -22.55
N PHE A 299 -17.83 1.11 -23.07
CA PHE A 299 -17.27 2.43 -22.83
C PHE A 299 -16.38 2.86 -23.99
N LYS A 300 -16.15 4.15 -24.14
CA LYS A 300 -15.29 4.74 -25.16
C LYS A 300 -14.01 5.27 -24.56
N ASP A 301 -12.87 4.88 -25.13
CA ASP A 301 -11.61 5.57 -24.95
C ASP A 301 -11.59 6.82 -25.86
N TYR A 302 -11.69 7.98 -25.23
CA TYR A 302 -11.76 9.29 -25.89
C TYR A 302 -10.46 10.10 -25.73
N THR A 303 -9.39 9.50 -25.21
CA THR A 303 -8.18 10.22 -24.80
C THR A 303 -6.89 9.63 -25.34
N THR A 304 -6.84 8.34 -25.73
CA THR A 304 -5.62 7.74 -26.29
C THR A 304 -5.24 8.38 -27.61
N ILE A 305 -6.21 8.58 -28.51
CA ILE A 305 -5.98 9.16 -29.84
C ILE A 305 -6.77 10.47 -29.94
N PRO A 306 -6.11 11.62 -30.09
CA PRO A 306 -6.79 12.90 -30.25
C PRO A 306 -7.81 12.88 -31.40
N GLY A 307 -9.08 13.14 -31.08
CA GLY A 307 -10.17 13.22 -32.06
C GLY A 307 -10.74 11.88 -32.51
N VAL A 308 -10.30 10.75 -31.93
CA VAL A 308 -10.85 9.42 -32.22
C VAL A 308 -11.38 8.81 -30.94
N GLU A 309 -12.64 8.34 -30.98
CA GLU A 309 -13.23 7.55 -29.91
C GLU A 309 -13.20 6.07 -30.29
N THR A 310 -12.57 5.24 -29.45
CA THR A 310 -12.58 3.78 -29.62
C THR A 310 -13.52 3.15 -28.62
N GLU A 311 -14.56 2.47 -29.09
CA GLU A 311 -15.52 1.81 -28.21
C GLU A 311 -15.09 0.38 -27.88
N PHE A 312 -15.16 0.04 -26.60
CA PHE A 312 -14.86 -1.27 -26.06
C PHE A 312 -16.10 -1.86 -25.40
N HIS A 313 -16.20 -3.18 -25.47
CA HIS A 313 -17.20 -3.97 -24.76
C HIS A 313 -16.51 -4.87 -23.75
N VAL A 314 -16.92 -4.79 -22.50
CA VAL A 314 -16.34 -5.52 -21.38
C VAL A 314 -17.36 -6.50 -20.83
N MET A 315 -16.96 -7.76 -20.71
CA MET A 315 -17.82 -8.85 -20.29
C MET A 315 -17.11 -9.81 -19.32
N GLY A 316 -17.85 -10.38 -18.37
CA GLY A 316 -17.42 -11.54 -17.61
C GLY A 316 -17.50 -11.37 -16.10
N SER A 317 -16.46 -11.78 -15.38
CA SER A 317 -16.45 -11.80 -13.91
C SER A 317 -15.12 -11.40 -13.29
N LEU A 318 -15.21 -10.94 -12.04
CA LEU A 318 -14.06 -10.60 -11.19
C LEU A 318 -14.13 -11.42 -9.90
N THR A 319 -12.99 -11.95 -9.46
CA THR A 319 -12.91 -12.75 -8.23
C THR A 319 -11.87 -12.19 -7.25
N LEU A 320 -12.27 -11.87 -6.03
CA LEU A 320 -11.37 -11.51 -4.93
C LEU A 320 -11.32 -12.68 -3.95
N GLU A 321 -10.12 -13.06 -3.53
CA GLU A 321 -9.92 -13.94 -2.39
C GLU A 321 -9.28 -13.13 -1.25
N ARG A 322 -9.79 -13.33 -0.03
CA ARG A 322 -9.21 -12.79 1.19
C ARG A 322 -8.94 -13.93 2.16
N GLN A 323 -7.71 -13.99 2.64
CA GLN A 323 -7.29 -14.95 3.65
C GLN A 323 -7.40 -14.32 5.04
N ILE A 324 -8.10 -14.99 5.96
CA ILE A 324 -8.44 -14.47 7.29
C ILE A 324 -8.02 -15.48 8.34
N ASN A 325 -7.10 -15.09 9.21
CA ASN A 325 -6.67 -15.88 10.35
C ASN A 325 -7.69 -15.76 11.49
N THR A 326 -8.50 -16.79 11.65
CA THR A 326 -9.59 -16.85 12.64
C THR A 326 -9.13 -16.91 14.10
N GLN A 327 -7.83 -17.07 14.37
CA GLN A 327 -7.28 -16.99 15.73
C GLN A 327 -7.04 -15.56 16.21
N ILE A 328 -7.04 -14.58 15.30
CA ILE A 328 -6.91 -13.16 15.62
C ILE A 328 -8.32 -12.58 15.75
N PRO A 329 -8.76 -12.15 16.96
CA PRO A 329 -10.12 -11.64 17.16
C PRO A 329 -10.40 -10.29 16.49
N ASP A 330 -9.34 -9.50 16.28
CA ASP A 330 -9.42 -8.23 15.58
C ASP A 330 -9.53 -8.50 14.07
N GLU A 331 -10.70 -8.22 13.50
CA GLU A 331 -11.02 -8.51 12.10
C GLU A 331 -10.10 -7.79 11.10
N ASP A 332 -9.48 -6.68 11.50
CA ASP A 332 -8.61 -5.88 10.63
C ASP A 332 -7.20 -6.45 10.59
N GLN A 333 -6.74 -6.95 11.75
CA GLN A 333 -5.45 -7.62 11.90
C GLN A 333 -5.51 -9.09 11.47
N ALA A 334 -6.69 -9.70 11.45
CA ALA A 334 -6.88 -11.09 11.03
C ALA A 334 -6.62 -11.29 9.53
N ILE A 335 -6.69 -10.24 8.71
CA ILE A 335 -6.49 -10.36 7.26
C ILE A 335 -5.01 -10.59 6.96
N GLU A 336 -4.71 -11.74 6.36
CA GLU A 336 -3.41 -12.03 5.76
C GLU A 336 -3.36 -11.36 4.38
N TRP A 337 -2.77 -10.16 4.33
CA TRP A 337 -2.54 -9.46 3.08
C TRP A 337 -1.39 -10.13 2.32
N GLU A 338 -1.61 -10.44 1.04
CA GLU A 338 -0.51 -10.84 0.16
C GLU A 338 0.57 -9.75 0.20
N GLU A 339 1.84 -10.15 0.35
CA GLU A 339 2.97 -9.23 0.22
C GLU A 339 2.91 -8.65 -1.20
N GLY A 340 2.45 -7.41 -1.31
CA GLY A 340 2.33 -6.74 -2.60
C GLY A 340 3.70 -6.67 -3.28
N ASN A 341 3.78 -7.20 -4.51
CA ASN A 341 4.91 -7.00 -5.42
C ASN A 341 5.23 -5.51 -5.59
#